data_AF-A0A5N6Q701-F1
#
_entry.id   AF-A0A5N6Q701-F1
#
_cell.length_a   1.000
_cell.length_b   1.000
_cell.length_c   1.000
_cell.angle_alpha   90.00
_cell.angle_beta   90.00
_cell.angle_gamma   90.00
#
_symmetry.space_group_name_H-M   'P 1'
#
loop_
_entity.id
_entity.type
_entity.pdbx_description
1 polymer ?
#
loop_
_entity_poly.entity_id
_entity_poly.type
_entity_poly.pdbx_seq_one_letter_code
_entity_poly.pdbx_strand_id
1 'polypeptide(L)'
;MSTSTSPFCQPFSCRPSFPSTPKLKYIPHSSLHRTACLSSFSSSSSRPLKNNWRFSCFKDENLDYDGIPETAGDTVEQEPKRLDVKHHWPLKLRKAVDVIFSAEPWTVPWTAKTIIQVMLLWIASFWLVGSWIIPFLGHIAGLRKDTLTYRGQAFYSLLTDVAEGAAGIAILHRCLTPFCPLSPDWFKFSFKGKWLVDVCLGCLMFPLVNCLSQVNLNLLPMLPPAPVAASNVEQSIVARDPVAMALYATVVSVCAPIWEEIVFRGFLLPSLTRYMPLWCSIMVSSLAFALAHFNMRRMLPLVFLGMVMGTVYTRSRNLLPSMLLHSLWNAFVFIDLMK
;
A
#
# COMPACT_ATOMS: atom_id res chain seq x y z
N MET A 1 15.01 -34.99 82.45
CA MET A 1 13.76 -34.46 81.90
C MET A 1 13.97 -34.29 80.39
N SER A 2 13.68 -35.27 79.54
CA SER A 2 12.35 -35.71 79.05
C SER A 2 11.76 -34.71 78.02
N THR A 3 12.04 -34.78 76.70
CA THR A 3 11.71 -35.77 75.63
C THR A 3 10.36 -35.59 74.93
N SER A 4 10.42 -35.45 73.58
CA SER A 4 9.44 -35.93 72.56
C SER A 4 8.00 -35.38 72.56
N THR A 5 7.20 -35.32 71.47
CA THR A 5 7.35 -35.39 69.99
C THR A 5 6.01 -34.89 69.37
N SER A 6 5.96 -34.64 68.06
CA SER A 6 4.71 -34.63 67.24
C SER A 6 3.99 -36.01 67.29
N PRO A 7 2.75 -36.26 66.77
CA PRO A 7 2.14 -35.70 65.54
C PRO A 7 0.57 -35.71 65.40
N PHE A 8 0.06 -35.59 64.15
CA PHE A 8 -1.21 -36.14 63.57
C PHE A 8 -2.62 -35.66 64.01
N CYS A 9 -3.47 -35.28 63.02
CA CYS A 9 -4.82 -35.85 62.71
C CYS A 9 -5.83 -34.90 62.01
N GLN A 10 -6.48 -35.39 60.95
CA GLN A 10 -7.83 -34.99 60.45
C GLN A 10 -8.76 -36.22 60.54
N PRO A 11 -10.09 -36.08 60.75
CA PRO A 11 -11.12 -36.14 59.67
C PRO A 11 -12.28 -35.13 59.95
N PHE A 12 -13.47 -35.06 59.33
CA PHE A 12 -14.25 -35.78 58.28
C PHE A 12 -14.83 -34.72 57.30
N SER A 13 -14.86 -34.89 55.96
CA SER A 13 -15.72 -35.73 55.09
C SER A 13 -17.15 -35.23 54.81
N CYS A 14 -17.39 -34.81 53.56
CA CYS A 14 -18.57 -35.17 52.77
C CYS A 14 -18.18 -35.35 51.27
N ARG A 15 -18.45 -36.53 50.71
CA ARG A 15 -18.38 -36.92 49.27
C ARG A 15 -19.83 -37.02 48.72
N PRO A 16 -20.13 -37.35 47.43
CA PRO A 16 -19.30 -37.81 46.29
C PRO A 16 -19.50 -36.90 45.04
N SER A 17 -19.22 -37.21 43.76
CA SER A 17 -18.57 -38.32 43.00
C SER A 17 -18.13 -37.79 41.62
N PHE A 18 -17.18 -38.47 40.95
CA PHE A 18 -16.95 -38.37 39.50
C PHE A 18 -17.44 -39.63 38.77
N PRO A 19 -17.90 -39.49 37.51
CA PRO A 19 -17.70 -40.53 36.50
C PRO A 19 -16.98 -40.02 35.23
N SER A 20 -15.89 -40.71 34.91
CA SER A 20 -15.31 -41.04 33.59
C SER A 20 -15.90 -40.45 32.30
N THR A 21 -15.00 -39.94 31.44
CA THR A 21 -15.22 -39.71 30.01
C THR A 21 -15.35 -41.01 29.19
N PRO A 22 -16.29 -41.09 28.22
CA PRO A 22 -16.29 -42.15 27.21
C PRO A 22 -15.44 -41.76 25.99
N LYS A 23 -14.55 -42.66 25.57
CA LYS A 23 -13.84 -42.55 24.27
C LYS A 23 -14.83 -42.77 23.13
N LEU A 24 -15.02 -41.80 22.23
CA LEU A 24 -15.75 -42.05 20.98
C LEU A 24 -14.82 -42.60 19.89
N LYS A 25 -15.29 -43.64 19.20
CA LYS A 25 -14.57 -44.34 18.12
C LYS A 25 -14.72 -43.59 16.79
N TYR A 26 -13.69 -43.71 15.95
CA TYR A 26 -13.69 -43.30 14.54
C TYR A 26 -14.17 -44.46 13.65
N ILE A 27 -15.19 -44.25 12.81
CA ILE A 27 -15.58 -45.10 11.66
C ILE A 27 -16.13 -44.17 10.54
N PRO A 28 -15.81 -44.37 9.23
CA PRO A 28 -16.09 -43.38 8.17
C PRO A 28 -17.21 -43.76 7.16
N HIS A 29 -17.48 -42.85 6.20
CA HIS A 29 -18.35 -42.96 4.99
C HIS A 29 -19.87 -43.12 5.24
N SER A 30 -20.75 -42.34 4.59
CA SER A 30 -21.02 -42.41 3.15
C SER A 30 -22.03 -41.35 2.67
N SER A 31 -22.14 -41.17 1.35
CA SER A 31 -23.03 -40.25 0.64
C SER A 31 -24.45 -40.80 0.43
N LEU A 32 -25.50 -39.97 0.45
CA LEU A 32 -26.76 -40.28 -0.25
C LEU A 32 -27.65 -39.05 -0.58
N HIS A 33 -28.17 -39.05 -1.82
CA HIS A 33 -29.22 -38.15 -2.32
C HIS A 33 -30.63 -38.58 -1.88
N ARG A 34 -31.56 -37.61 -1.76
CA ARG A 34 -33.01 -37.61 -2.15
C ARG A 34 -33.67 -36.35 -1.57
N THR A 35 -34.20 -35.38 -2.33
CA THR A 35 -35.42 -35.32 -3.18
C THR A 35 -36.78 -35.47 -2.46
N ALA A 36 -37.51 -34.35 -2.41
CA ALA A 36 -38.96 -34.15 -2.61
C ALA A 36 -40.02 -34.81 -1.69
N CYS A 37 -40.81 -33.98 -0.99
CA CYS A 37 -42.26 -33.73 -1.18
C CYS A 37 -42.70 -32.60 -0.22
N LEU A 38 -43.51 -31.56 -0.52
CA LEU A 38 -44.80 -31.38 -1.21
C LEU A 38 -46.07 -31.66 -0.36
N SER A 39 -46.57 -30.60 0.30
CA SER A 39 -47.99 -30.32 0.61
C SER A 39 -48.10 -28.84 1.02
N SER A 40 -48.63 -27.90 0.21
CA SER A 40 -50.03 -27.67 -0.20
C SER A 40 -50.92 -27.01 0.87
N PHE A 41 -51.04 -25.68 0.81
CA PHE A 41 -52.22 -24.94 1.29
C PHE A 41 -52.51 -23.73 0.37
N SER A 42 -53.66 -23.76 -0.29
CA SER A 42 -54.37 -22.66 -0.95
C SER A 42 -55.20 -21.87 0.10
N SER A 43 -55.73 -20.65 -0.08
CA SER A 43 -55.79 -19.63 -1.14
C SER A 43 -56.43 -18.37 -0.51
N SER A 44 -56.06 -17.13 -0.88
CA SER A 44 -56.87 -16.23 -1.73
C SER A 44 -56.06 -14.92 -1.96
N SER A 45 -55.79 -14.48 -3.19
CA SER A 45 -56.66 -13.78 -4.16
C SER A 45 -56.81 -12.25 -3.95
N SER A 46 -55.89 -11.48 -4.52
CA SER A 46 -56.22 -10.30 -5.33
C SER A 46 -55.14 -10.07 -6.42
N ARG A 47 -55.55 -9.61 -7.60
CA ARG A 47 -54.68 -9.34 -8.79
C ARG A 47 -54.73 -7.81 -9.13
N PRO A 48 -54.17 -7.32 -10.25
CA PRO A 48 -52.75 -6.95 -10.36
C PRO A 48 -52.56 -5.52 -10.95
N LEU A 49 -51.32 -5.04 -11.03
CA LEU A 49 -50.96 -4.06 -12.08
C LEU A 49 -49.62 -4.42 -12.73
N LYS A 50 -49.61 -4.49 -14.06
CA LYS A 50 -48.42 -4.64 -14.90
C LYS A 50 -47.79 -3.27 -15.13
N ASN A 51 -46.47 -3.24 -15.33
CA ASN A 51 -45.89 -2.64 -16.54
C ASN A 51 -44.45 -3.10 -16.76
N ASN A 52 -44.21 -3.75 -17.90
CA ASN A 52 -42.88 -4.09 -18.41
C ASN A 52 -42.48 -3.03 -19.44
N TRP A 53 -41.28 -2.45 -19.30
CA TRP A 53 -40.69 -1.65 -20.37
C TRP A 53 -39.72 -2.52 -21.19
N ARG A 54 -40.17 -2.93 -22.38
CA ARG A 54 -39.35 -3.53 -23.43
C ARG A 54 -39.36 -2.57 -24.61
N PHE A 55 -38.23 -1.95 -24.92
CA PHE A 55 -38.09 -1.17 -26.14
C PHE A 55 -37.68 -2.09 -27.28
N SER A 56 -38.53 -2.18 -28.30
CA SER A 56 -38.22 -2.76 -29.60
C SER A 56 -38.88 -1.87 -30.63
N CYS A 57 -38.09 -1.19 -31.47
CA CYS A 57 -38.61 -0.28 -32.48
C CYS A 57 -38.44 -0.95 -33.85
N PHE A 58 -39.57 -1.35 -34.43
CA PHE A 58 -39.66 -1.81 -35.81
C PHE A 58 -39.76 -0.57 -36.71
N LYS A 59 -39.04 -0.56 -37.83
CA LYS A 59 -39.40 0.27 -38.99
C LYS A 59 -39.18 -0.57 -40.25
N ASP A 60 -40.27 -1.08 -40.80
CA ASP A 60 -40.30 -1.63 -42.16
C ASP A 60 -40.32 -0.48 -43.16
N GLU A 61 -39.43 -0.52 -44.14
CA GLU A 61 -39.68 0.03 -45.47
C GLU A 61 -39.31 -1.06 -46.48
N ASN A 62 -40.32 -1.60 -47.16
CA ASN A 62 -40.14 -2.55 -48.27
C ASN A 62 -39.46 -1.85 -49.45
N LEU A 63 -38.57 -2.54 -50.15
CA LEU A 63 -38.41 -2.44 -51.60
C LEU A 63 -37.62 -3.66 -52.11
N ASP A 64 -38.10 -4.27 -53.19
CA ASP A 64 -37.52 -5.47 -53.82
C ASP A 64 -36.10 -5.25 -54.35
N TYR A 65 -35.31 -6.33 -54.39
CA TYR A 65 -34.25 -6.49 -55.39
C TYR A 65 -34.05 -7.97 -55.75
N ASP A 66 -34.55 -8.35 -56.91
CA ASP A 66 -34.17 -9.57 -57.63
C ASP A 66 -32.89 -9.31 -58.43
N GLY A 67 -32.09 -10.36 -58.67
CA GLY A 67 -31.10 -10.38 -59.76
C GLY A 67 -29.62 -10.19 -59.40
N ILE A 68 -28.86 -11.28 -59.54
CA ILE A 68 -27.41 -11.35 -59.85
C ILE A 68 -27.38 -11.86 -61.30
N PRO A 69 -26.60 -11.30 -62.28
CA PRO A 69 -25.16 -11.60 -62.31
C PRO A 69 -24.16 -10.62 -63.00
N GLU A 70 -22.89 -10.90 -62.69
CA GLU A 70 -21.69 -10.94 -63.56
C GLU A 70 -20.92 -9.70 -64.10
N THR A 71 -19.62 -9.76 -63.78
CA THR A 71 -18.42 -9.51 -64.63
C THR A 71 -17.81 -8.10 -64.85
N ALA A 72 -16.52 -8.18 -65.21
CA ALA A 72 -15.57 -7.15 -65.63
C ALA A 72 -15.07 -6.19 -64.53
N GLY A 73 -13.80 -6.34 -64.16
CA GLY A 73 -13.05 -5.32 -63.44
C GLY A 73 -12.10 -4.60 -64.39
N ASP A 74 -11.57 -3.46 -63.94
CA ASP A 74 -10.31 -2.95 -64.46
C ASP A 74 -9.47 -2.36 -63.32
N THR A 75 -8.15 -2.48 -63.48
CA THR A 75 -7.17 -2.21 -62.42
C THR A 75 -6.75 -0.74 -62.43
N VAL A 76 -6.72 -0.09 -61.26
CA VAL A 76 -5.99 1.17 -61.07
C VAL A 76 -4.96 0.99 -59.96
N GLU A 77 -3.74 1.43 -60.24
CA GLU A 77 -2.54 1.18 -59.44
C GLU A 77 -2.55 1.81 -58.04
N GLN A 78 -1.70 1.26 -57.17
CA GLN A 78 -1.43 1.77 -55.84
C GLN A 78 -0.48 2.98 -55.89
N GLU A 79 -0.77 4.00 -55.08
CA GLU A 79 0.26 4.90 -54.53
C GLU A 79 0.23 4.84 -52.98
N PRO A 80 1.35 5.18 -52.30
CA PRO A 80 1.71 4.50 -51.07
C PRO A 80 0.97 4.99 -49.81
N LYS A 81 0.76 4.05 -48.88
CA LYS A 81 0.30 4.34 -47.51
C LYS A 81 1.22 5.35 -46.83
N ARG A 82 0.76 6.60 -46.71
CA ARG A 82 1.33 7.58 -45.78
C ARG A 82 1.20 7.02 -44.36
N LEU A 83 2.33 6.75 -43.72
CA LEU A 83 2.40 6.14 -42.40
C LEU A 83 1.86 7.11 -41.34
N ASP A 84 0.59 6.96 -40.93
CA ASP A 84 0.00 7.76 -39.85
C ASP A 84 0.55 7.30 -38.49
N VAL A 85 1.61 7.98 -38.05
CA VAL A 85 2.28 7.74 -36.78
C VAL A 85 1.68 8.60 -35.64
N LYS A 86 0.82 9.59 -35.94
CA LYS A 86 0.52 10.67 -34.98
C LYS A 86 -0.57 10.39 -33.95
N HIS A 87 -1.48 9.43 -34.18
CA HIS A 87 -2.64 9.21 -33.29
C HIS A 87 -2.49 8.13 -32.21
N HIS A 88 -1.35 7.45 -32.12
CA HIS A 88 -1.24 6.23 -31.30
C HIS A 88 -0.96 6.47 -29.79
N TRP A 89 -0.35 7.61 -29.43
CA TRP A 89 -0.03 7.96 -28.04
C TRP A 89 -1.26 8.29 -27.15
N PRO A 90 -2.16 9.24 -27.51
CA PRO A 90 -3.28 9.61 -26.63
C PRO A 90 -4.23 8.44 -26.38
N LEU A 91 -4.40 7.54 -27.36
CA LEU A 91 -5.21 6.33 -27.22
C LEU A 91 -4.59 5.33 -26.23
N LYS A 92 -3.25 5.19 -26.23
CA LYS A 92 -2.53 4.37 -25.23
C LYS A 92 -2.61 4.98 -23.83
N LEU A 93 -2.47 6.31 -23.72
CA LEU A 93 -2.59 7.01 -22.44
C LEU A 93 -4.00 6.86 -21.85
N ARG A 94 -5.04 7.08 -22.66
CA ARG A 94 -6.44 6.90 -22.24
C ARG A 94 -6.71 5.46 -21.78
N LYS A 95 -6.30 4.45 -22.55
CA LYS A 95 -6.42 3.04 -22.14
C LYS A 95 -5.67 2.74 -20.83
N ALA A 96 -4.49 3.31 -20.61
CA ALA A 96 -3.74 3.12 -19.37
C ALA A 96 -4.44 3.77 -18.16
N VAL A 97 -5.06 4.94 -18.37
CA VAL A 97 -5.89 5.62 -17.38
C VAL A 97 -7.17 4.81 -17.10
N ASP A 98 -7.90 4.38 -18.12
CA ASP A 98 -9.12 3.56 -17.99
C ASP A 98 -8.84 2.27 -17.20
N VAL A 99 -7.69 1.62 -17.42
CA VAL A 99 -7.24 0.45 -16.62
C VAL A 99 -7.05 0.77 -15.14
N ILE A 100 -6.60 1.96 -14.76
CA ILE A 100 -6.49 2.39 -13.36
C ILE A 100 -7.88 2.65 -12.76
N PHE A 101 -8.81 3.21 -13.54
CA PHE A 101 -10.21 3.41 -13.11
C PHE A 101 -10.99 2.09 -13.01
N SER A 102 -10.62 1.06 -13.77
CA SER A 102 -11.30 -0.26 -13.82
C SER A 102 -10.63 -1.37 -13.00
N ALA A 103 -9.55 -1.09 -12.27
CA ALA A 103 -8.85 -2.11 -11.49
C ALA A 103 -9.60 -2.45 -10.18
N GLU A 104 -9.73 -3.75 -9.90
CA GLU A 104 -10.46 -4.30 -8.75
C GLU A 104 -9.98 -3.74 -7.40
N PRO A 105 -10.87 -3.36 -6.47
CA PRO A 105 -10.50 -2.98 -5.10
C PRO A 105 -9.80 -4.11 -4.30
N TRP A 106 -9.30 -3.79 -3.11
CA TRP A 106 -8.89 -4.82 -2.13
C TRP A 106 -10.07 -5.24 -1.26
N THR A 107 -10.13 -6.52 -0.90
CA THR A 107 -11.11 -7.08 0.05
C THR A 107 -10.68 -6.79 1.49
N VAL A 108 -10.88 -5.56 1.96
CA VAL A 108 -10.40 -5.11 3.28
C VAL A 108 -11.26 -5.65 4.44
N PRO A 109 -10.71 -6.41 5.40
CA PRO A 109 -11.51 -6.97 6.49
C PRO A 109 -11.80 -5.95 7.62
N TRP A 110 -10.88 -5.00 7.89
CA TRP A 110 -11.01 -4.00 8.96
C TRP A 110 -11.77 -2.73 8.56
N THR A 111 -12.15 -1.95 9.56
CA THR A 111 -12.95 -0.71 9.41
C THR A 111 -12.09 0.55 9.43
N ALA A 112 -12.68 1.69 9.05
CA ALA A 112 -12.06 3.01 9.13
C ALA A 112 -11.49 3.35 10.53
N LYS A 113 -12.10 2.85 11.60
CA LYS A 113 -11.57 2.98 12.97
C LYS A 113 -10.16 2.37 13.08
N THR A 114 -9.95 1.19 12.51
CA THR A 114 -8.64 0.52 12.47
C THR A 114 -7.64 1.29 11.61
N ILE A 115 -8.07 1.84 10.47
CA ILE A 115 -7.22 2.68 9.61
C ILE A 115 -6.69 3.88 10.39
N ILE A 116 -7.60 4.65 11.00
CA ILE A 116 -7.25 5.84 11.79
C ILE A 116 -6.39 5.46 13.00
N GLN A 117 -6.73 4.39 13.72
CA GLN A 117 -5.95 3.90 14.85
C GLN A 117 -4.51 3.55 14.46
N VAL A 118 -4.30 2.79 13.38
CA VAL A 118 -2.95 2.40 12.93
C VAL A 118 -2.16 3.62 12.48
N MET A 119 -2.75 4.53 11.69
CA MET A 119 -2.05 5.73 11.22
C MET A 119 -1.68 6.67 12.38
N LEU A 120 -2.57 6.88 13.35
CA LEU A 120 -2.28 7.70 14.53
C LEU A 120 -1.21 7.07 15.42
N LEU A 121 -1.28 5.76 15.68
CA LEU A 121 -0.27 5.06 16.48
C LEU A 121 1.09 5.04 15.76
N TRP A 122 1.12 4.90 14.44
CA TRP A 122 2.35 4.96 13.65
C TRP A 122 3.01 6.35 13.71
N ILE A 123 2.25 7.44 13.48
CA ILE A 123 2.77 8.82 13.59
C ILE A 123 3.24 9.10 15.03
N ALA A 124 2.44 8.72 16.03
CA ALA A 124 2.80 8.93 17.44
C ALA A 124 4.06 8.14 17.81
N SER A 125 4.22 6.91 17.32
CA SER A 125 5.41 6.09 17.55
C SER A 125 6.65 6.67 16.88
N PHE A 126 6.54 7.16 15.64
CA PHE A 126 7.65 7.81 14.95
C PHE A 126 8.16 9.02 15.77
N TRP A 127 7.25 9.91 16.17
CA TRP A 127 7.60 11.07 16.98
C TRP A 127 8.15 10.70 18.36
N LEU A 128 7.54 9.73 19.06
CA LEU A 128 7.97 9.28 20.38
C LEU A 128 9.35 8.59 20.35
N VAL A 129 9.60 7.72 19.38
CA VAL A 129 10.86 6.99 19.26
C VAL A 129 11.99 7.96 18.92
N GLY A 130 11.84 8.76 17.85
CA GLY A 130 12.87 9.68 17.39
C GLY A 130 13.14 10.88 18.29
N SER A 131 12.08 11.47 18.86
CA SER A 131 12.21 12.73 19.63
C SER A 131 12.39 12.53 21.13
N TRP A 132 12.00 11.37 21.69
CA TRP A 132 12.05 11.11 23.13
C TRP A 132 12.88 9.88 23.48
N ILE A 133 12.50 8.68 23.02
CA ILE A 133 13.11 7.43 23.49
C ILE A 133 14.59 7.36 23.10
N ILE A 134 14.92 7.59 21.83
CA ILE A 134 16.30 7.49 21.34
C ILE A 134 17.21 8.58 21.94
N PRO A 135 16.82 9.88 22.01
CA PRO A 135 17.59 10.91 22.72
C PRO A 135 17.76 10.63 24.22
N PHE A 136 16.73 10.12 24.91
CA PHE A 136 16.80 9.79 26.34
C PHE A 136 17.75 8.60 26.61
N LEU A 137 17.68 7.55 25.80
CA LEU A 137 18.62 6.42 25.87
C LEU A 137 20.05 6.86 25.55
N GLY A 138 20.23 7.75 24.55
CA GLY A 138 21.51 8.38 24.25
C GLY A 138 22.09 9.12 25.46
N HIS A 139 21.27 9.96 26.11
CA HIS A 139 21.67 10.69 27.32
C HIS A 139 22.06 9.76 28.47
N ILE A 140 21.30 8.68 28.74
CA ILE A 140 21.64 7.68 29.76
C ILE A 140 22.96 6.96 29.43
N ALA A 141 23.21 6.68 28.15
CA ALA A 141 24.47 6.06 27.70
C ALA A 141 25.65 7.06 27.64
N GLY A 142 25.47 8.33 28.00
CA GLY A 142 26.48 9.38 27.88
C GLY A 142 26.77 9.82 26.44
N LEU A 143 25.97 9.37 25.47
CA LEU A 143 26.13 9.64 24.04
C LEU A 143 25.38 10.93 23.65
N ARG A 144 26.11 12.02 23.47
CA ARG A 144 25.56 13.28 22.93
C ARG A 144 25.82 13.37 21.42
N LYS A 145 24.75 13.49 20.62
CA LYS A 145 24.82 13.48 19.14
C LYS A 145 25.73 14.58 18.58
N ASP A 146 25.70 15.78 19.18
CA ASP A 146 26.56 16.93 18.88
C ASP A 146 28.06 16.66 19.04
N THR A 147 28.44 15.75 19.95
CA THR A 147 29.86 15.38 20.19
C THR A 147 30.36 14.24 19.32
N LEU A 148 29.47 13.56 18.58
CA LEU A 148 29.86 12.46 17.72
C LEU A 148 30.54 12.98 16.45
N THR A 149 31.53 12.24 15.96
CA THR A 149 32.09 12.41 14.61
C THR A 149 30.99 12.22 13.55
N TYR A 150 31.18 12.73 12.33
CA TYR A 150 30.21 12.56 11.23
C TYR A 150 29.78 11.10 11.02
N ARG A 151 30.70 10.15 11.18
CA ARG A 151 30.42 8.70 11.13
C ARG A 151 29.55 8.24 12.30
N GLY A 152 29.83 8.72 13.52
CA GLY A 152 29.01 8.45 14.70
C GLY A 152 27.60 9.05 14.58
N GLN A 153 27.46 10.26 14.04
CA GLN A 153 26.17 10.89 13.78
C GLN A 153 25.35 10.13 12.71
N ALA A 154 26.01 9.65 11.66
CA ALA A 154 25.37 8.86 10.61
C ALA A 154 24.94 7.47 11.13
N PHE A 155 25.78 6.80 11.92
CA PHE A 155 25.44 5.53 12.57
C PHE A 155 24.31 5.69 13.59
N TYR A 156 24.33 6.75 14.41
CA TYR A 156 23.22 7.09 15.31
C TYR A 156 21.91 7.31 14.53
N SER A 157 21.97 7.99 13.39
CA SER A 157 20.80 8.18 12.51
C SER A 157 20.27 6.87 11.95
N LEU A 158 21.14 5.94 11.56
CA LEU A 158 20.76 4.61 11.09
C LEU A 158 20.10 3.77 12.18
N LEU A 159 20.64 3.79 13.40
CA LEU A 159 20.01 3.12 14.54
C LEU A 159 18.65 3.73 14.90
N THR A 160 18.50 5.06 14.76
CA THR A 160 17.22 5.76 15.00
C THR A 160 16.17 5.31 14.00
N ASP A 161 16.48 5.37 12.70
CA ASP A 161 15.56 4.97 11.61
C ASP A 161 15.13 3.49 11.73
N VAL A 162 16.09 2.59 12.00
CA VAL A 162 15.80 1.16 12.19
C VAL A 162 14.89 0.93 13.41
N ALA A 163 15.07 1.70 14.49
CA ALA A 163 14.20 1.60 15.66
C ALA A 163 12.78 2.15 15.40
N GLU A 164 12.67 3.29 14.71
CA GLU A 164 11.39 3.89 14.30
C GLU A 164 10.61 2.97 13.36
N GLY A 165 11.29 2.45 12.33
CA GLY A 165 10.75 1.49 11.38
C GLY A 165 10.28 0.20 12.05
N ALA A 166 11.12 -0.41 12.88
CA ALA A 166 10.76 -1.62 13.62
C ALA A 166 9.57 -1.40 14.57
N ALA A 167 9.50 -0.27 15.26
CA ALA A 167 8.36 0.08 16.11
C ALA A 167 7.07 0.26 15.29
N GLY A 168 7.16 0.94 14.14
CA GLY A 168 6.04 1.12 13.19
C GLY A 168 5.50 -0.21 12.66
N ILE A 169 6.39 -1.12 12.25
CA ILE A 169 6.02 -2.47 11.80
C ILE A 169 5.42 -3.30 12.94
N ALA A 170 5.96 -3.21 14.17
CA ALA A 170 5.41 -3.91 15.33
C ALA A 170 3.99 -3.45 15.68
N ILE A 171 3.71 -2.14 15.59
CA ILE A 171 2.37 -1.56 15.77
C ILE A 171 1.43 -2.05 14.67
N LEU A 172 1.83 -1.95 13.40
CA LEU A 172 1.04 -2.43 12.26
C LEU A 172 0.69 -3.91 12.44
N HIS A 173 1.68 -4.76 12.70
CA HIS A 173 1.48 -6.20 12.92
C HIS A 173 0.53 -6.47 14.10
N ARG A 174 0.71 -5.81 15.24
CA ARG A 174 -0.13 -5.99 16.43
C ARG A 174 -1.59 -5.55 16.18
N CYS A 175 -1.80 -4.47 15.44
CA CYS A 175 -3.14 -4.02 15.06
C CYS A 175 -3.80 -4.91 13.98
N LEU A 176 -3.02 -5.56 13.13
CA LEU A 176 -3.53 -6.46 12.08
C LEU A 176 -3.69 -7.93 12.52
N THR A 177 -3.01 -8.35 13.59
CA THR A 177 -3.08 -9.73 14.13
C THR A 177 -4.52 -10.26 14.30
N PRO A 178 -5.52 -9.48 14.78
CA PRO A 178 -6.91 -9.96 14.91
C PRO A 178 -7.62 -10.29 13.58
N PHE A 179 -7.05 -9.88 12.44
CA PHE A 179 -7.60 -10.10 11.10
C PHE A 179 -6.84 -11.18 10.31
N CYS A 180 -5.89 -11.88 10.93
CA CYS A 180 -5.15 -12.97 10.30
C CYS A 180 -6.01 -14.24 10.16
N PRO A 181 -5.83 -15.04 9.07
CA PRO A 181 -4.87 -14.85 7.99
C PRO A 181 -5.31 -13.78 6.97
N LEU A 182 -4.37 -12.93 6.56
CA LEU A 182 -4.57 -11.97 5.46
C LEU A 182 -4.51 -12.67 4.10
N SER A 183 -5.09 -12.04 3.08
CA SER A 183 -4.94 -12.47 1.69
C SER A 183 -3.45 -12.52 1.27
N PRO A 184 -3.00 -13.55 0.52
CA PRO A 184 -1.60 -13.70 0.11
C PRO A 184 -1.07 -12.55 -0.77
N ASP A 185 -1.96 -11.74 -1.35
CA ASP A 185 -1.60 -10.58 -2.18
C ASP A 185 -1.44 -9.27 -1.39
N TRP A 186 -1.58 -9.28 -0.05
CA TRP A 186 -1.58 -8.05 0.75
C TRP A 186 -0.18 -7.41 0.88
N PHE A 187 0.75 -8.13 1.48
CA PHE A 187 2.16 -7.73 1.66
C PHE A 187 3.04 -8.61 0.77
N LYS A 188 2.74 -8.61 -0.54
CA LYS A 188 3.42 -9.48 -1.51
C LYS A 188 4.80 -8.94 -1.87
N PHE A 189 5.81 -9.80 -1.78
CA PHE A 189 7.17 -9.56 -2.23
C PHE A 189 7.54 -10.60 -3.28
N SER A 190 7.54 -10.22 -4.56
CA SER A 190 7.87 -11.12 -5.68
C SER A 190 8.92 -10.52 -6.61
N PHE A 191 10.08 -11.16 -6.71
CA PHE A 191 11.08 -10.84 -7.74
C PHE A 191 10.62 -11.24 -9.15
N LYS A 192 9.62 -12.13 -9.27
CA LYS A 192 9.04 -12.55 -10.56
C LYS A 192 7.99 -11.54 -11.02
N GLY A 193 7.99 -11.22 -12.31
CA GLY A 193 6.99 -10.37 -12.98
C GLY A 193 7.60 -9.44 -14.03
N LYS A 194 6.76 -8.66 -14.72
CA LYS A 194 7.18 -7.60 -15.65
C LYS A 194 7.21 -6.20 -15.01
N TRP A 195 7.10 -6.14 -13.69
CA TRP A 195 6.97 -4.89 -12.92
C TRP A 195 8.19 -3.96 -13.03
N LEU A 196 9.37 -4.47 -13.44
CA LEU A 196 10.52 -3.63 -13.76
C LEU A 196 10.21 -2.61 -14.85
N VAL A 197 9.30 -2.93 -15.79
CA VAL A 197 8.84 -1.98 -16.82
C VAL A 197 8.04 -0.84 -16.20
N ASP A 198 7.18 -1.12 -15.22
CA ASP A 198 6.44 -0.09 -14.47
C ASP A 198 7.39 0.79 -13.63
N VAL A 199 8.46 0.22 -13.06
CA VAL A 199 9.52 0.99 -12.38
C VAL A 199 10.28 1.89 -13.35
N CYS A 200 10.74 1.38 -14.49
CA CYS A 200 11.40 2.18 -15.52
C CYS A 200 10.50 3.32 -16.01
N LEU A 201 9.20 3.05 -16.23
CA LEU A 201 8.22 4.08 -16.60
C LEU A 201 8.03 5.13 -15.48
N GLY A 202 8.06 4.71 -14.21
CA GLY A 202 8.08 5.61 -13.07
C GLY A 202 9.34 6.50 -13.03
N CYS A 203 10.52 5.95 -13.29
CA CYS A 203 11.77 6.71 -13.36
C CYS A 203 11.76 7.74 -14.49
N LEU A 204 11.10 7.48 -15.62
CA LEU A 204 10.91 8.48 -16.69
C LEU A 204 10.10 9.70 -16.22
N MET A 205 9.35 9.61 -15.12
CA MET A 205 8.63 10.76 -14.55
C MET A 205 9.51 11.65 -13.66
N PHE A 206 10.73 11.23 -13.28
CA PHE A 206 11.61 11.98 -12.37
C PHE A 206 11.88 13.44 -12.82
N PRO A 207 12.09 13.76 -14.11
CA PRO A 207 12.23 15.15 -14.55
C PRO A 207 10.96 16.00 -14.29
N LEU A 208 9.78 15.39 -14.37
CA LEU A 208 8.51 16.05 -14.04
C LEU A 208 8.36 16.25 -12.53
N VAL A 209 8.78 15.28 -11.69
CA VAL A 209 8.83 15.48 -10.22
C VAL A 209 9.76 16.66 -9.88
N ASN A 210 10.92 16.78 -10.52
CA ASN A 210 11.83 17.90 -10.29
C ASN A 210 11.23 19.24 -10.77
N CYS A 211 10.58 19.27 -11.95
CA CYS A 211 9.83 20.44 -12.43
C CYS A 211 8.77 20.89 -11.41
N LEU A 212 7.98 19.96 -10.88
CA LEU A 212 6.99 20.23 -9.83
C LEU A 212 7.62 20.72 -8.53
N SER A 213 8.84 20.28 -8.20
CA SER A 213 9.62 20.82 -7.07
C SER A 213 9.93 22.30 -7.28
N GLN A 214 10.43 22.69 -8.46
CA GLN A 214 10.71 24.09 -8.79
C GLN A 214 9.44 24.95 -8.78
N VAL A 215 8.32 24.45 -9.32
CA VAL A 215 7.02 25.13 -9.24
C VAL A 215 6.59 25.32 -7.78
N ASN A 216 6.75 24.32 -6.92
CA ASN A 216 6.38 24.41 -5.51
C ASN A 216 7.24 25.42 -4.73
N LEU A 217 8.53 25.52 -5.05
CA LEU A 217 9.42 26.55 -4.47
C LEU A 217 9.02 27.96 -4.92
N ASN A 218 8.72 28.14 -6.21
CA ASN A 218 8.28 29.43 -6.77
C ASN A 218 6.92 29.90 -6.22
N LEU A 219 6.04 28.98 -5.82
CA LEU A 219 4.76 29.27 -5.17
C LEU A 219 4.89 29.60 -3.67
N LEU A 220 5.98 29.21 -3.02
CA LEU A 220 6.22 29.39 -1.57
C LEU A 220 7.56 30.11 -1.27
N PRO A 221 7.81 31.31 -1.83
CA PRO A 221 9.08 32.02 -1.64
C PRO A 221 9.30 32.55 -0.22
N MET A 222 8.23 32.73 0.57
CA MET A 222 8.25 33.47 1.83
C MET A 222 8.47 32.64 3.11
N LEU A 223 8.43 31.31 3.05
CA LEU A 223 8.89 30.53 4.20
C LEU A 223 10.44 30.63 4.26
N PRO A 224 11.06 30.82 5.43
CA PRO A 224 12.50 30.61 5.57
C PRO A 224 12.84 29.12 5.37
N PRO A 225 14.10 28.76 5.07
CA PRO A 225 14.57 27.38 5.30
C PRO A 225 14.31 27.06 6.77
N ALA A 226 13.73 25.89 7.09
CA ALA A 226 13.55 25.51 8.48
C ALA A 226 14.96 25.47 9.14
N PRO A 227 15.21 26.15 10.27
CA PRO A 227 16.57 26.32 10.80
C PRO A 227 17.27 25.02 11.26
N VAL A 228 16.57 23.89 11.19
CA VAL A 228 17.10 22.53 11.38
C VAL A 228 17.80 21.98 10.11
N ALA A 229 17.73 22.71 8.98
CA ALA A 229 18.31 22.35 7.69
C ALA A 229 19.72 22.94 7.46
N ALA A 230 20.59 22.81 8.47
CA ALA A 230 21.90 22.23 8.20
C ALA A 230 21.78 20.76 8.61
N SER A 231 21.07 19.97 7.80
CA SER A 231 20.79 18.58 8.11
C SER A 231 22.11 17.82 8.31
N ASN A 232 22.11 16.82 9.19
CA ASN A 232 23.33 16.03 9.44
C ASN A 232 23.83 15.36 8.14
N VAL A 233 22.92 15.13 7.17
CA VAL A 233 23.21 14.73 5.78
C VAL A 233 24.01 15.81 5.05
N GLU A 234 23.50 17.04 4.94
CA GLU A 234 24.22 18.17 4.32
C GLU A 234 25.58 18.42 4.99
N GLN A 235 25.66 18.35 6.32
CA GLN A 235 26.95 18.47 7.04
C GLN A 235 27.94 17.36 6.65
N SER A 236 27.47 16.11 6.50
CA SER A 236 28.32 15.00 6.05
C SER A 236 28.78 15.13 4.58
N ILE A 237 27.93 15.71 3.72
CA ILE A 237 28.24 15.98 2.31
C ILE A 237 29.29 17.10 2.21
N VAL A 238 29.12 18.19 2.97
CA VAL A 238 30.11 19.28 3.07
C VAL A 238 31.44 18.76 3.63
N ALA A 239 31.41 17.87 4.62
CA ALA A 239 32.61 17.23 5.17
C ALA A 239 33.25 16.17 4.25
N ARG A 240 32.54 15.72 3.20
CA ARG A 240 32.96 14.69 2.24
C ARG A 240 33.47 13.38 2.87
N ASP A 241 32.96 12.98 4.03
CA ASP A 241 33.32 11.68 4.62
C ASP A 241 32.53 10.54 3.96
N PRO A 242 33.19 9.62 3.23
CA PRO A 242 32.49 8.63 2.40
C PRO A 242 31.71 7.60 3.23
N VAL A 243 32.11 7.35 4.48
CA VAL A 243 31.43 6.39 5.36
C VAL A 243 30.15 7.00 5.92
N ALA A 244 30.20 8.25 6.39
CA ALA A 244 29.02 8.99 6.83
C ALA A 244 28.02 9.17 5.68
N MET A 245 28.49 9.53 4.48
CA MET A 245 27.66 9.67 3.29
C MET A 245 27.01 8.33 2.88
N ALA A 246 27.74 7.21 2.90
CA ALA A 246 27.18 5.89 2.60
C ALA A 246 26.13 5.43 3.63
N LEU A 247 26.35 5.72 4.92
CA LEU A 247 25.37 5.46 5.97
C LEU A 247 24.09 6.29 5.78
N TYR A 248 24.20 7.59 5.51
CA TYR A 248 23.03 8.43 5.21
C TYR A 248 22.32 8.04 3.91
N ALA A 249 23.06 7.66 2.86
CA ALA A 249 22.49 7.12 1.63
C ALA A 249 21.69 5.83 1.90
N THR A 250 22.16 4.97 2.81
CA THR A 250 21.46 3.74 3.22
C THR A 250 20.16 4.05 3.97
N VAL A 251 20.19 4.98 4.94
CA VAL A 251 18.99 5.44 5.66
C VAL A 251 17.94 5.99 4.68
N VAL A 252 18.33 6.97 3.88
CA VAL A 252 17.39 7.74 3.03
C VAL A 252 16.94 6.94 1.81
N SER A 253 17.79 6.07 1.24
CA SER A 253 17.50 5.36 -0.02
C SER A 253 17.11 3.89 0.16
N VAL A 254 17.28 3.30 1.36
CA VAL A 254 16.92 1.89 1.61
C VAL A 254 15.96 1.77 2.78
N CYS A 255 16.33 2.23 3.97
CA CYS A 255 15.55 1.96 5.18
C CYS A 255 14.20 2.71 5.17
N ALA A 256 14.21 4.04 5.03
CA ALA A 256 12.98 4.83 5.00
C ALA A 256 11.99 4.39 3.89
N PRO A 257 12.41 4.18 2.61
CA PRO A 257 11.53 3.62 1.58
C PRO A 257 10.88 2.28 1.94
N ILE A 258 11.61 1.36 2.60
CA ILE A 258 11.03 0.06 3.01
C ILE A 258 9.93 0.28 4.04
N TRP A 259 10.18 1.06 5.09
CA TRP A 259 9.19 1.29 6.15
C TRP A 259 7.96 2.05 5.64
N GLU A 260 8.18 3.11 4.87
CA GLU A 260 7.12 3.95 4.35
C GLU A 260 6.24 3.20 3.34
N GLU A 261 6.81 2.43 2.41
CA GLU A 261 6.01 1.69 1.43
C GLU A 261 5.15 0.60 2.09
N ILE A 262 5.61 -0.05 3.17
CA ILE A 262 4.79 -1.02 3.92
C ILE A 262 3.57 -0.33 4.53
N VAL A 263 3.72 0.87 5.09
CA VAL A 263 2.61 1.62 5.72
C VAL A 263 1.70 2.25 4.67
N PHE A 264 2.24 3.00 3.70
CA PHE A 264 1.44 3.76 2.74
C PHE A 264 0.87 2.89 1.61
N ARG A 265 1.65 1.94 1.06
CA ARG A 265 1.20 1.08 -0.05
C ARG A 265 0.75 -0.29 0.43
N GLY A 266 1.42 -0.89 1.42
CA GLY A 266 1.01 -2.17 1.99
C GLY A 266 -0.26 -2.07 2.83
N PHE A 267 -0.45 -0.99 3.59
CA PHE A 267 -1.61 -0.83 4.48
C PHE A 267 -2.60 0.25 4.03
N LEU A 268 -2.21 1.53 3.98
CA LEU A 268 -3.14 2.64 3.85
C LEU A 268 -3.90 2.63 2.52
N LEU A 269 -3.19 2.59 1.39
CA LEU A 269 -3.82 2.64 0.05
C LEU A 269 -4.83 1.49 -0.14
N PRO A 270 -4.50 0.19 0.06
CA PRO A 270 -5.47 -0.90 0.05
C PRO A 270 -6.66 -0.66 0.97
N SER A 271 -6.42 -0.20 2.20
CA SER A 271 -7.47 0.04 3.19
C SER A 271 -8.48 1.10 2.75
N LEU A 272 -8.02 2.14 2.05
CA LEU A 272 -8.88 3.20 1.51
C LEU A 272 -9.80 2.69 0.39
N THR A 273 -9.42 1.64 -0.35
CA THR A 273 -10.26 1.09 -1.45
C THR A 273 -11.58 0.48 -0.98
N ARG A 274 -11.75 0.24 0.34
CA ARG A 274 -13.04 -0.11 0.96
C ARG A 274 -14.06 1.03 0.91
N TYR A 275 -13.60 2.28 0.82
CA TYR A 275 -14.42 3.48 1.06
C TYR A 275 -14.50 4.44 -0.12
N MET A 276 -13.62 4.30 -1.11
CA MET A 276 -13.52 5.18 -2.28
C MET A 276 -12.94 4.42 -3.48
N PRO A 277 -13.18 4.83 -4.72
CA PRO A 277 -12.61 4.19 -5.90
C PRO A 277 -11.07 4.30 -5.91
N LEU A 278 -10.41 3.39 -6.64
CA LEU A 278 -8.95 3.21 -6.58
C LEU A 278 -8.16 4.51 -6.82
N TRP A 279 -8.57 5.33 -7.79
CA TRP A 279 -7.91 6.59 -8.11
C TRP A 279 -7.98 7.59 -6.93
N CYS A 280 -9.10 7.65 -6.20
CA CYS A 280 -9.22 8.41 -4.96
C CYS A 280 -8.29 7.85 -3.89
N SER A 281 -8.24 6.52 -3.74
CA SER A 281 -7.34 5.88 -2.75
C SER A 281 -5.88 6.22 -3.01
N ILE A 282 -5.43 6.18 -4.28
CA ILE A 282 -4.10 6.61 -4.70
C ILE A 282 -3.87 8.08 -4.32
N MET A 283 -4.78 8.99 -4.70
CA MET A 283 -4.65 10.42 -4.44
C MET A 283 -4.59 10.72 -2.92
N VAL A 284 -5.50 10.15 -2.13
CA VAL A 284 -5.58 10.37 -0.67
C VAL A 284 -4.38 9.76 0.06
N SER A 285 -3.92 8.56 -0.31
CA SER A 285 -2.70 7.98 0.28
C SER A 285 -1.45 8.79 -0.07
N SER A 286 -1.41 9.38 -1.27
CA SER A 286 -0.29 10.22 -1.72
C SER A 286 -0.26 11.57 -1.01
N LEU A 287 -1.43 12.14 -0.73
CA LEU A 287 -1.54 13.34 0.11
C LEU A 287 -1.13 13.05 1.56
N ALA A 288 -1.60 11.94 2.15
CA ALA A 288 -1.19 11.52 3.49
C ALA A 288 0.34 11.29 3.59
N PHE A 289 0.94 10.68 2.57
CA PHE A 289 2.39 10.49 2.44
C PHE A 289 3.15 11.83 2.44
N ALA A 290 2.72 12.79 1.62
CA ALA A 290 3.34 14.11 1.54
C ALA A 290 3.16 14.93 2.83
N LEU A 291 2.02 14.81 3.51
CA LEU A 291 1.75 15.48 4.79
C LEU A 291 2.61 14.91 5.93
N ALA A 292 2.85 13.59 5.95
CA ALA A 292 3.70 12.94 6.95
C ALA A 292 5.16 13.40 6.91
N HIS A 293 5.61 14.02 5.81
CA HIS A 293 6.94 14.62 5.70
C HIS A 293 7.06 16.02 6.36
N PHE A 294 5.95 16.60 6.82
CA PHE A 294 5.86 17.91 7.50
C PHE A 294 6.62 19.07 6.79
N ASN A 295 6.78 19.01 5.46
CA ASN A 295 7.56 19.99 4.70
C ASN A 295 6.79 20.52 3.48
N MET A 296 6.18 21.70 3.64
CA MET A 296 5.37 22.34 2.61
C MET A 296 6.17 22.70 1.34
N ARG A 297 7.50 22.92 1.45
CA ARG A 297 8.37 23.16 0.29
C ARG A 297 8.54 21.93 -0.61
N ARG A 298 8.21 20.74 -0.13
CA ARG A 298 8.26 19.47 -0.89
C ARG A 298 6.88 18.85 -1.11
N MET A 299 5.79 19.53 -0.73
CA MET A 299 4.45 18.92 -0.74
C MET A 299 4.00 18.51 -2.15
N LEU A 300 3.99 19.41 -3.14
CA LEU A 300 3.57 19.09 -4.51
C LEU A 300 4.38 17.95 -5.16
N PRO A 301 5.74 17.95 -5.16
CA PRO A 301 6.50 16.83 -5.73
C PRO A 301 6.30 15.52 -4.96
N LEU A 302 6.13 15.54 -3.63
CA LEU A 302 5.86 14.33 -2.85
C LEU A 302 4.45 13.77 -3.10
N VAL A 303 3.43 14.62 -3.28
CA VAL A 303 2.09 14.16 -3.69
C VAL A 303 2.16 13.49 -5.06
N PHE A 304 2.85 14.12 -6.03
CA PHE A 304 2.94 13.57 -7.38
C PHE A 304 3.76 12.26 -7.43
N LEU A 305 4.96 12.24 -6.82
CA LEU A 305 5.74 11.00 -6.66
C LEU A 305 4.90 9.92 -5.96
N GLY A 306 4.13 10.33 -4.94
CA GLY A 306 3.23 9.46 -4.22
C GLY A 306 2.20 8.77 -5.13
N MET A 307 1.63 9.52 -6.09
CA MET A 307 0.67 8.99 -7.06
C MET A 307 1.33 8.04 -8.07
N VAL A 308 2.56 8.32 -8.50
CA VAL A 308 3.33 7.41 -9.37
C VAL A 308 3.60 6.09 -8.65
N MET A 309 4.13 6.14 -7.42
CA MET A 309 4.41 4.94 -6.60
C MET A 309 3.13 4.16 -6.29
N GLY A 310 2.04 4.85 -5.92
CA GLY A 310 0.72 4.25 -5.75
C GLY A 310 0.22 3.54 -7.02
N THR A 311 0.42 4.13 -8.20
CA THR A 311 0.03 3.54 -9.49
C THR A 311 0.89 2.31 -9.85
N VAL A 312 2.19 2.36 -9.59
CA VAL A 312 3.11 1.23 -9.80
C VAL A 312 2.78 0.07 -8.86
N TYR A 313 2.48 0.34 -7.59
CA TYR A 313 1.99 -0.65 -6.64
C TYR A 313 0.66 -1.29 -7.07
N THR A 314 -0.33 -0.50 -7.46
CA THR A 314 -1.68 -1.02 -7.77
C THR A 314 -1.72 -1.88 -9.03
N ARG A 315 -0.91 -1.53 -10.05
CA ARG A 315 -0.71 -2.32 -11.26
C ARG A 315 0.04 -3.63 -11.01
N SER A 316 1.04 -3.62 -10.14
CA SER A 316 1.93 -4.76 -9.92
C SER A 316 1.48 -5.73 -8.81
N ARG A 317 0.61 -5.27 -7.88
CA ARG A 317 0.18 -5.99 -6.66
C ARG A 317 1.37 -6.59 -5.88
N ASN A 318 2.44 -5.81 -5.79
CA ASN A 318 3.75 -6.21 -5.25
C ASN A 318 4.37 -4.97 -4.62
N LEU A 319 5.02 -5.08 -3.45
CA LEU A 319 5.61 -3.91 -2.78
C LEU A 319 7.00 -3.54 -3.32
N LEU A 320 7.79 -4.54 -3.74
CA LEU A 320 9.14 -4.36 -4.29
C LEU A 320 9.26 -3.31 -5.42
N PRO A 321 8.33 -3.17 -6.38
CA PRO A 321 8.42 -2.18 -7.46
C PRO A 321 8.27 -0.76 -6.93
N SER A 322 7.36 -0.56 -5.97
CA SER A 322 7.12 0.75 -5.35
C SER A 322 8.30 1.14 -4.45
N MET A 323 8.80 0.20 -3.64
CA MET A 323 10.03 0.35 -2.85
C MET A 323 11.23 0.70 -3.72
N LEU A 324 11.47 -0.06 -4.80
CA LEU A 324 12.60 0.21 -5.70
C LEU A 324 12.48 1.58 -6.37
N LEU A 325 11.27 1.97 -6.83
CA LEU A 325 11.07 3.28 -7.43
C LEU A 325 11.32 4.43 -6.42
N HIS A 326 10.86 4.26 -5.18
CA HIS A 326 11.09 5.19 -4.08
C HIS A 326 12.60 5.28 -3.75
N SER A 327 13.27 4.14 -3.56
CA SER A 327 14.72 4.05 -3.37
C SER A 327 15.50 4.73 -4.49
N LEU A 328 15.11 4.54 -5.76
CA LEU A 328 15.75 5.17 -6.91
C LEU A 328 15.54 6.69 -6.94
N TRP A 329 14.36 7.18 -6.54
CA TRP A 329 14.12 8.62 -6.40
C TRP A 329 14.98 9.23 -5.29
N ASN A 330 15.01 8.61 -4.12
CA ASN A 330 15.79 9.09 -2.98
C ASN A 330 17.30 9.04 -3.26
N ALA A 331 17.79 7.99 -3.93
CA ALA A 331 19.17 7.91 -4.39
C ALA A 331 19.50 8.98 -5.45
N PHE A 332 18.59 9.24 -6.39
CA PHE A 332 18.75 10.30 -7.40
C PHE A 332 18.87 11.69 -6.74
N VAL A 333 17.99 12.01 -5.80
CA VAL A 333 18.04 13.28 -5.04
C VAL A 333 19.30 13.35 -4.18
N PHE A 334 19.69 12.26 -3.52
CA PHE A 334 20.92 12.21 -2.72
C PHE A 334 22.17 12.45 -3.58
N ILE A 335 22.24 11.88 -4.79
CA ILE A 335 23.33 12.12 -5.74
C ILE A 335 23.32 13.56 -6.27
N ASP A 336 22.15 14.16 -6.48
CA ASP A 336 22.05 15.56 -6.91
C ASP A 336 22.57 16.53 -5.83
N LEU A 337 22.32 16.23 -4.55
CA LEU A 337 22.85 16.96 -3.40
C LEU A 337 24.38 16.83 -3.19
N MET A 338 25.05 15.88 -3.85
CA MET A 338 26.51 15.68 -3.74
C MET A 338 27.34 16.49 -4.76
N LYS A 339 26.70 17.22 -5.67
CA LYS A 339 27.36 17.96 -6.77
C LYS A 339 27.87 19.33 -6.31
#